data_AF-A0A0Q5JQZ3-F1
#
_entry.id   AF-A0A0Q5JQZ3-F1
#
_cell.length_a   1.000
_cell.length_b   1.000
_cell.length_c   1.000
_cell.angle_alpha   90.00
_cell.angle_beta   90.00
_cell.angle_gamma   90.00
#
_symmetry.space_group_name_H-M   'P 1'
#
loop_
_entity.id
_entity.type
_entity.pdbx_description
1 polymer ?
#
loop_
_entity_poly.entity_id
_entity_poly.type
_entity_poly.pdbx_seq_one_letter_code
_entity_poly.pdbx_strand_id
1 'polypeptide(L)'
;MFRTALWLAGAALTALLSGCMSTPTAQAPAPALRSVGLVELSISGLSQGQQGLTQPVARMTSMSTRSGLQALALADQADSIQFDPLSVSVFNTGTRGAGGARYVTATFRVRNADQQNTPVARDRKNVTLLAVPVADSLGTTAFRAVTTFGGSPVAAGVARTMTPSHAMRYDPLSAQPVLSPGGEDLQVFSENDVLPANFSRNGAPTTYQALGVTTVLPYGFTVHTPAGGRTLPASPAAGVYSGRVTLSVLPYGFTVHTPAGGRTLPASPAAGVYSGRVTLSVKLPLQATPAADPWAFRMSFLVIEDSVTAVTQSLEEQALGNTGVSTRASAVGATVLNVLPGTTLTAGPAGTTLRRICQVRTAGAAGEAGAAYLVNTCP
;
A
#
# COMPACT_ATOMS: atom_id res chain seq x y z
N MET A 1 58.06 47.49 -27.77
CA MET A 1 58.31 48.36 -26.61
C MET A 1 57.41 47.89 -25.47
N PHE A 2 58.04 47.48 -24.37
CA PHE A 2 57.48 46.67 -23.28
C PHE A 2 56.42 47.40 -22.45
N ARG A 3 55.36 46.69 -22.06
CA ARG A 3 54.47 47.03 -20.94
C ARG A 3 54.37 45.87 -19.96
N THR A 4 55.13 46.04 -18.89
CA THR A 4 54.90 45.76 -17.46
C THR A 4 53.65 45.00 -16.98
N ALA A 5 53.95 44.22 -15.92
CA ALA A 5 53.20 43.94 -14.70
C ALA A 5 52.29 42.70 -14.68
N LEU A 6 52.78 41.65 -14.00
CA LEU A 6 51.91 40.84 -13.15
C LEU A 6 52.68 40.47 -11.87
N TRP A 7 52.17 41.01 -10.76
CA TRP A 7 52.67 40.86 -9.40
C TRP A 7 52.10 39.59 -8.74
N LEU A 8 52.88 39.10 -7.77
CA LEU A 8 52.61 38.01 -6.85
C LEU A 8 51.24 38.09 -6.13
N ALA A 9 50.54 36.96 -6.08
CA ALA A 9 49.64 36.61 -4.99
C ALA A 9 49.67 35.08 -4.80
N GLY A 10 50.63 34.64 -3.98
CA GLY A 10 50.81 33.26 -3.57
C GLY A 10 49.84 32.86 -2.46
N ALA A 11 49.38 31.61 -2.56
CA ALA A 11 49.22 30.66 -1.47
C ALA A 11 48.56 31.15 -0.16
N ALA A 12 47.22 31.17 -0.11
CA ALA A 12 46.46 31.03 1.14
C ALA A 12 44.94 30.86 0.91
N LEU A 13 44.48 29.77 0.26
CA LEU A 13 43.04 29.40 0.35
C LEU A 13 42.74 27.94 -0.06
N THR A 14 43.41 26.96 0.55
CA THR A 14 43.13 25.53 0.34
C THR A 14 42.91 24.78 1.65
N ALA A 15 42.20 25.37 2.61
CA ALA A 15 42.00 24.78 3.94
C ALA A 15 40.59 24.98 4.55
N LEU A 16 39.51 25.03 3.76
CA LEU A 16 38.12 25.06 4.27
C LEU A 16 37.12 24.26 3.41
N LEU A 17 37.51 23.06 2.97
CA LEU A 17 36.59 22.07 2.37
C LEU A 17 36.71 20.73 3.11
N SER A 18 36.66 20.75 4.45
CA SER A 18 36.34 19.55 5.22
C SER A 18 34.83 19.33 5.15
N GLY A 19 34.41 18.68 4.07
CA GLY A 19 33.03 18.30 3.84
C GLY A 19 32.50 17.45 4.99
N CYS A 20 31.28 17.76 5.43
CA CYS A 20 30.41 16.78 6.04
C CYS A 20 30.03 15.76 4.96
N MET A 21 30.94 14.83 4.64
CA MET A 21 30.56 13.62 3.92
C MET A 21 29.84 12.74 4.92
N SER A 22 28.52 12.90 4.99
CA SER A 22 27.64 11.84 5.47
C SER A 22 28.05 10.59 4.71
N THR A 23 28.57 9.58 5.41
CA THR A 23 28.85 8.27 4.84
C THR A 23 27.61 7.84 4.06
N PRO A 24 27.70 7.55 2.74
CA PRO A 24 26.54 7.09 2.00
C PRO A 24 26.11 5.77 2.63
N THR A 25 25.02 5.80 3.39
CA THR A 25 24.29 4.59 3.75
C THR A 25 24.04 3.85 2.45
N ALA A 26 24.52 2.60 2.36
CA ALA A 26 24.36 1.76 1.18
C ALA A 26 22.92 1.88 0.67
N GLN A 27 22.75 2.49 -0.51
CA GLN A 27 21.45 2.71 -1.09
C GLN A 27 20.82 1.34 -1.31
N ALA A 28 19.63 1.12 -0.75
CA ALA A 28 18.91 -0.13 -0.98
C ALA A 28 18.75 -0.34 -2.50
N PRO A 29 18.91 -1.58 -3.01
CA PRO A 29 18.79 -1.87 -4.42
C PRO A 29 17.42 -1.41 -4.94
N ALA A 30 17.39 -0.82 -6.14
CA ALA A 30 16.16 -0.43 -6.78
C ALA A 30 15.29 -1.67 -7.04
N PRO A 31 13.98 -1.64 -6.71
CA PRO A 31 13.10 -2.77 -6.94
C PRO A 31 12.83 -2.96 -8.43
N ALA A 32 12.68 -4.22 -8.85
CA ALA A 32 12.16 -4.57 -10.16
C ALA A 32 10.67 -4.87 -10.01
N LEU A 33 9.82 -4.02 -10.59
CA LEU A 33 8.37 -4.05 -10.42
C LEU A 33 7.73 -4.65 -11.68
N ARG A 34 7.15 -5.85 -11.55
CA ARG A 34 6.41 -6.49 -12.65
C ARG A 34 4.92 -6.19 -12.52
N SER A 35 4.36 -5.48 -13.49
CA SER A 35 2.92 -5.21 -13.56
C SER A 35 2.13 -6.49 -13.83
N VAL A 36 1.04 -6.66 -13.08
CA VAL A 36 0.06 -7.75 -13.20
C VAL A 36 -1.27 -7.24 -13.76
N GLY A 37 -1.71 -6.05 -13.37
CA GLY A 37 -2.96 -5.46 -13.87
C GLY A 37 -3.51 -4.35 -12.99
N LEU A 38 -4.57 -3.68 -13.47
CA LEU A 38 -5.26 -2.63 -12.74
C LEU A 38 -6.55 -3.15 -12.08
N VAL A 39 -6.76 -2.75 -10.83
CA VAL A 39 -7.96 -3.07 -10.06
C VAL A 39 -8.54 -1.81 -9.43
N GLU A 40 -9.87 -1.80 -9.28
CA GLU A 40 -10.62 -0.79 -8.55
C GLU A 40 -11.17 -1.41 -7.27
N LEU A 41 -10.87 -0.79 -6.13
CA LEU A 41 -11.56 -1.00 -4.87
C LEU A 41 -12.77 -0.06 -4.82
N SER A 42 -13.95 -0.60 -4.57
CA SER A 42 -15.17 0.17 -4.27
C SER A 42 -15.59 -0.11 -2.83
N ILE A 43 -15.81 0.94 -2.04
CA ILE A 43 -16.37 0.86 -0.68
C ILE A 43 -17.63 1.73 -0.62
N SER A 44 -18.69 1.20 -0.01
CA SER A 44 -19.96 1.92 0.21
C SER A 44 -20.58 1.57 1.57
N GLY A 45 -21.56 2.35 2.02
CA GLY A 45 -22.25 2.07 3.28
C GLY A 45 -21.46 2.47 4.53
N LEU A 46 -20.58 3.48 4.45
CA LEU A 46 -19.73 3.89 5.59
C LEU A 46 -20.47 4.63 6.73
N SER A 47 -21.79 4.78 6.65
CA SER A 47 -22.58 5.45 7.69
C SER A 47 -22.71 4.56 8.93
N GLN A 48 -22.04 4.94 10.01
CA GLN A 48 -22.39 4.42 11.35
C GLN A 48 -23.44 5.32 11.99
N GLY A 49 -24.51 4.72 12.51
CA GLY A 49 -25.38 5.36 13.51
C GLY A 49 -26.79 5.80 13.08
N GLN A 50 -27.23 5.54 11.85
CA GLN A 50 -28.66 5.64 11.51
C GLN A 50 -29.27 4.24 11.45
N GLN A 51 -30.18 3.95 12.38
CA GLN A 51 -30.93 2.70 12.44
C GLN A 51 -31.53 2.39 11.05
N GLY A 52 -31.16 1.24 10.48
CA GLY A 52 -31.70 0.74 9.21
C GLY A 52 -30.81 0.85 7.97
N LEU A 53 -29.57 1.35 8.07
CA LEU A 53 -28.67 1.48 6.90
C LEU A 53 -27.66 0.34 6.77
N THR A 54 -27.38 0.01 5.51
CA THR A 54 -26.57 -1.09 4.97
C THR A 54 -25.21 -1.23 5.65
N GLN A 55 -24.83 -2.46 6.02
CA GLN A 55 -23.46 -2.78 6.45
C GLN A 55 -22.46 -2.30 5.39
N PRO A 56 -21.28 -1.80 5.78
CA PRO A 56 -20.30 -1.35 4.81
C PRO A 56 -19.86 -2.53 3.92
N VAL A 57 -19.85 -2.30 2.61
CA VAL A 57 -19.49 -3.31 1.62
C VAL A 57 -18.26 -2.84 0.87
N ALA A 58 -17.31 -3.76 0.68
CA ALA A 58 -16.15 -3.56 -0.18
C ALA A 58 -16.20 -4.55 -1.35
N ARG A 59 -15.76 -4.11 -2.52
CA ARG A 59 -15.62 -4.93 -3.73
C ARG A 59 -14.32 -4.56 -4.42
N MET A 60 -13.64 -5.56 -4.97
CA MET A 60 -12.49 -5.36 -5.83
C MET A 60 -12.87 -5.84 -7.23
N THR A 61 -12.71 -4.98 -8.22
CA THR A 61 -13.06 -5.28 -9.61
C THR A 61 -11.89 -4.97 -10.53
N SER A 62 -11.73 -5.77 -11.57
CA SER A 62 -10.78 -5.44 -12.63
C SER A 62 -11.15 -4.16 -13.35
N MET A 63 -10.15 -3.33 -13.63
CA MET A 63 -10.34 -2.22 -14.54
C MET A 63 -10.04 -2.70 -15.96
N SER A 64 -11.00 -2.54 -16.86
CA SER A 64 -10.81 -2.62 -18.32
C SER A 64 -11.08 -1.22 -18.85
N THR A 65 -10.17 -0.64 -19.64
CA THR A 65 -10.40 0.70 -20.18
C THR A 65 -11.39 0.62 -21.33
N ARG A 66 -12.59 1.20 -21.15
CA ARG A 66 -13.48 1.49 -22.29
C ARG A 66 -12.86 2.60 -23.13
N SER A 67 -12.81 2.37 -24.45
CA SER A 67 -12.55 3.31 -25.55
C SER A 67 -11.07 3.63 -25.89
N GLY A 68 -10.57 2.98 -26.95
CA GLY A 68 -9.56 3.54 -27.86
C GLY A 68 -8.07 3.40 -27.49
N LEU A 69 -7.74 2.96 -26.28
CA LEU A 69 -6.36 2.65 -25.86
C LEU A 69 -6.27 1.15 -25.59
N GLN A 70 -5.32 0.46 -26.24
CA GLN A 70 -5.08 -0.96 -25.95
C GLN A 70 -4.53 -1.12 -24.53
N ALA A 71 -5.39 -1.37 -23.56
CA ALA A 71 -5.00 -1.82 -22.23
C ALA A 71 -6.03 -2.80 -21.61
N LEU A 72 -5.44 -3.93 -21.20
CA LEU A 72 -5.91 -5.07 -20.40
C LEU A 72 -7.23 -4.86 -19.66
N ALA A 73 -8.25 -5.61 -20.07
CA ALA A 73 -9.10 -6.25 -19.08
C ALA A 73 -8.28 -7.30 -18.33
N LEU A 74 -8.57 -7.58 -17.05
CA LEU A 74 -8.12 -8.85 -16.44
C LEU A 74 -8.68 -10.07 -17.23
N ALA A 75 -9.67 -9.85 -18.09
CA ALA A 75 -10.19 -10.83 -19.06
C ALA A 75 -9.25 -11.11 -20.25
N ASP A 76 -8.24 -10.27 -20.52
CA ASP A 76 -7.24 -10.47 -21.57
C ASP A 76 -5.87 -10.90 -21.02
N GLN A 77 -5.77 -11.20 -19.72
CA GLN A 77 -4.52 -11.66 -19.10
C GLN A 77 -4.73 -13.03 -18.47
N ALA A 78 -4.08 -14.05 -19.03
CA ALA A 78 -3.86 -15.37 -18.44
C ALA A 78 -3.08 -15.36 -17.10
N ASP A 79 -2.93 -14.18 -16.48
CA ASP A 79 -2.01 -13.86 -15.39
C ASP A 79 -2.71 -12.90 -14.39
N SER A 80 -4.00 -13.13 -14.10
CA SER A 80 -4.86 -12.31 -13.22
C SER A 80 -4.76 -12.69 -11.72
N ILE A 81 -5.35 -11.87 -10.83
CA ILE A 81 -5.53 -12.15 -9.39
C ILE A 81 -7.01 -11.99 -9.03
N GLN A 82 -7.53 -12.91 -8.20
CA GLN A 82 -8.88 -12.86 -7.66
C GLN A 82 -8.90 -12.34 -6.22
N PHE A 83 -9.96 -11.60 -5.91
CA PHE A 83 -10.21 -11.01 -4.60
C PHE A 83 -11.61 -11.37 -4.13
N ASP A 84 -11.72 -11.81 -2.89
CA ASP A 84 -12.99 -12.07 -2.23
C ASP A 84 -13.09 -11.23 -0.96
N PRO A 85 -14.12 -10.38 -0.82
CA PRO A 85 -14.25 -9.52 0.34
C PRO A 85 -14.44 -10.36 1.60
N LEU A 86 -13.60 -10.11 2.60
CA LEU A 86 -13.62 -10.81 3.87
C LEU A 86 -14.31 -9.99 4.95
N SER A 87 -13.93 -8.71 5.08
CA SER A 87 -14.48 -7.84 6.10
C SER A 87 -14.28 -6.37 5.75
N VAL A 88 -15.19 -5.53 6.24
CA VAL A 88 -15.02 -4.08 6.27
C VAL A 88 -15.20 -3.59 7.70
N SER A 89 -14.26 -2.79 8.18
CA SER A 89 -14.30 -2.15 9.49
C SER A 89 -14.28 -0.64 9.30
N VAL A 90 -15.08 0.05 10.12
CA VAL A 90 -15.16 1.50 10.14
C VAL A 90 -15.24 1.93 11.59
N PHE A 91 -14.47 2.94 11.98
CA PHE A 91 -14.65 3.63 13.24
C PHE A 91 -14.14 5.06 13.16
N ASN A 92 -14.63 5.90 14.05
CA ASN A 92 -14.26 7.31 14.13
C ASN A 92 -13.51 7.56 15.44
N THR A 93 -12.56 8.50 15.42
CA THR A 93 -11.86 9.01 16.61
C THR A 93 -11.70 10.53 16.52
N GLY A 94 -11.53 11.18 17.67
CA GLY A 94 -11.34 12.64 17.74
C GLY A 94 -12.59 13.46 17.39
N THR A 95 -12.39 14.76 17.17
CA THR A 95 -13.48 15.75 17.04
C THR A 95 -13.69 16.16 15.58
N ARG A 96 -14.95 16.14 15.12
CA ARG A 96 -15.35 16.58 13.76
C ARG A 96 -14.91 18.00 13.48
N GLY A 97 -14.36 18.25 12.29
CA GLY A 97 -13.85 19.58 11.89
C GLY A 97 -12.63 20.08 12.69
N ALA A 98 -12.15 19.30 13.68
CA ALA A 98 -11.06 19.65 14.58
C ALA A 98 -10.12 18.46 14.78
N GLY A 99 -9.60 17.91 13.67
CA GLY A 99 -8.59 16.85 13.68
C GLY A 99 -9.11 15.42 13.88
N GLY A 100 -10.43 15.22 14.00
CA GLY A 100 -11.06 13.91 14.05
C GLY A 100 -10.89 13.15 12.73
N ALA A 101 -10.84 11.81 12.83
CA ALA A 101 -10.60 10.93 11.71
C ALA A 101 -11.56 9.74 11.70
N ARG A 102 -11.87 9.26 10.49
CA ARG A 102 -12.51 7.97 10.24
C ARG A 102 -11.47 7.02 9.66
N TYR A 103 -11.33 5.86 10.28
CA TYR A 103 -10.56 4.76 9.74
C TYR A 103 -11.51 3.83 9.00
N VAL A 104 -11.18 3.52 7.74
CA VAL A 104 -11.90 2.55 6.91
C VAL A 104 -10.91 1.49 6.51
N THR A 105 -11.20 0.25 6.88
CA THR A 105 -10.36 -0.90 6.58
C THR A 105 -11.18 -1.94 5.82
N ALA A 106 -10.69 -2.38 4.66
CA ALA A 106 -11.26 -3.48 3.90
C ALA A 106 -10.23 -4.60 3.75
N THR A 107 -10.62 -5.80 4.13
CA THR A 107 -9.78 -6.99 4.02
C THR A 107 -10.34 -7.90 2.94
N PHE A 108 -9.45 -8.41 2.10
CA PHE A 108 -9.79 -9.35 1.04
C PHE A 108 -8.96 -10.61 1.19
N ARG A 109 -9.61 -11.74 0.91
CA ARG A 109 -8.95 -12.98 0.56
C ARG A 109 -8.43 -12.88 -0.87
N VAL A 110 -7.22 -13.37 -1.11
CA VAL A 110 -6.52 -13.24 -2.40
C VAL A 110 -6.12 -14.60 -2.93
N ARG A 111 -6.35 -14.82 -4.23
CA ARG A 111 -5.98 -16.06 -4.93
C ARG A 111 -5.31 -15.75 -6.26
N ASN A 112 -4.28 -16.52 -6.57
CA ASN A 112 -3.53 -16.45 -7.83
C ASN A 112 -4.26 -17.23 -8.95
N ALA A 113 -5.30 -16.63 -9.51
CA ALA A 113 -6.16 -17.20 -10.54
C ALA A 113 -6.71 -16.10 -11.47
N ASP A 114 -7.08 -16.48 -12.69
CA ASP A 114 -7.73 -15.56 -13.63
C ASP A 114 -9.21 -15.27 -13.29
N GLN A 115 -9.86 -14.37 -14.03
CA GLN A 115 -11.25 -14.00 -13.76
C GLN A 115 -12.26 -15.14 -14.05
N GLN A 116 -11.88 -16.07 -14.90
CA GLN A 116 -12.67 -17.24 -15.28
C GLN A 116 -12.44 -18.43 -14.32
N ASN A 117 -11.74 -18.20 -13.20
CA ASN A 117 -11.27 -19.22 -12.26
C ASN A 117 -10.20 -20.16 -12.84
N THR A 118 -9.57 -19.82 -13.97
CA THR A 118 -8.44 -20.56 -14.51
C THR A 118 -7.23 -20.36 -13.62
N PRO A 119 -6.56 -21.44 -13.18
CA PRO A 119 -5.37 -21.34 -12.36
C PRO A 119 -4.18 -20.70 -13.10
N VAL A 120 -3.41 -19.89 -12.38
CA VAL A 120 -2.10 -19.43 -12.85
C VAL A 120 -1.04 -20.44 -12.40
N ALA A 121 -0.26 -20.97 -13.35
CA ALA A 121 0.67 -22.08 -13.13
C ALA A 121 1.97 -21.70 -12.39
N ARG A 122 2.25 -20.40 -12.24
CA ARG A 122 3.44 -19.90 -11.55
C ARG A 122 3.08 -19.28 -10.19
N ASP A 123 3.97 -19.45 -9.23
CA ASP A 123 3.92 -18.70 -7.98
C ASP A 123 4.11 -17.20 -8.25
N ARG A 124 3.46 -16.37 -7.44
CA ARG A 124 3.72 -14.93 -7.38
C ARG A 124 4.40 -14.60 -6.07
N LYS A 125 5.39 -13.72 -6.13
CA LYS A 125 6.15 -13.31 -4.95
C LYS A 125 5.95 -11.82 -4.71
N ASN A 126 5.82 -11.49 -3.43
CA ASN A 126 5.81 -10.13 -2.91
C ASN A 126 4.82 -9.22 -3.66
N VAL A 127 3.57 -9.67 -3.75
CA VAL A 127 2.53 -8.95 -4.47
C VAL A 127 2.12 -7.70 -3.70
N THR A 128 2.06 -6.56 -4.37
CA THR A 128 1.63 -5.27 -3.80
C THR A 128 0.56 -4.62 -4.67
N LEU A 129 -0.47 -4.05 -4.04
CA LEU A 129 -1.46 -3.18 -4.66
C LEU A 129 -0.97 -1.74 -4.53
N LEU A 130 -0.26 -1.26 -5.55
CA LEU A 130 0.36 0.06 -5.59
C LEU A 130 -0.68 1.12 -5.97
N ALA A 131 -0.78 2.20 -5.20
CA ALA A 131 -1.80 3.22 -5.42
C ALA A 131 -1.48 4.05 -6.67
N VAL A 132 -2.46 4.23 -7.54
CA VAL A 132 -2.27 4.92 -8.83
C VAL A 132 -3.44 5.84 -9.15
N PRO A 133 -3.19 7.10 -9.56
CA PRO A 133 -4.17 7.88 -10.28
C PRO A 133 -4.32 7.40 -11.72
N VAL A 134 -5.57 7.33 -12.16
CA VAL A 134 -5.98 7.17 -13.57
C VAL A 134 -6.63 8.46 -14.07
N ALA A 135 -6.97 8.53 -15.36
CA ALA A 135 -7.44 9.76 -16.01
C ALA A 135 -8.62 10.46 -15.31
N ASP A 136 -9.55 9.70 -14.71
CA ASP A 136 -10.72 10.21 -14.00
C ASP A 136 -10.54 10.24 -12.47
N SER A 137 -9.30 10.25 -11.97
CA SER A 137 -9.05 10.34 -10.54
C SER A 137 -9.25 11.75 -9.99
N LEU A 138 -9.89 11.85 -8.82
CA LEU A 138 -10.16 13.08 -8.11
C LEU A 138 -8.86 13.67 -7.56
N GLY A 139 -8.53 14.88 -8.03
CA GLY A 139 -7.39 15.65 -7.53
C GLY A 139 -6.06 14.92 -7.63
N THR A 140 -5.87 14.11 -8.68
CA THR A 140 -4.65 13.30 -8.91
C THR A 140 -4.28 12.37 -7.75
N THR A 141 -5.27 11.95 -6.97
CA THR A 141 -5.15 10.93 -5.92
C THR A 141 -5.41 9.54 -6.50
N ALA A 142 -5.29 8.48 -5.69
CA ALA A 142 -5.79 7.16 -6.08
C ALA A 142 -7.33 7.06 -6.06
N PHE A 143 -8.05 8.07 -5.55
CA PHE A 143 -9.51 8.06 -5.46
C PHE A 143 -10.13 8.51 -6.78
N ARG A 144 -11.02 7.69 -7.36
CA ARG A 144 -11.75 7.99 -8.61
C ARG A 144 -13.08 8.65 -8.40
N ALA A 145 -13.77 8.28 -7.33
CA ALA A 145 -15.01 8.90 -6.92
C ALA A 145 -15.11 8.83 -5.40
N VAL A 146 -15.53 9.92 -4.79
CA VAL A 146 -15.85 9.99 -3.36
C VAL A 146 -17.19 10.71 -3.28
N THR A 147 -18.15 10.12 -2.58
CA THR A 147 -19.51 10.66 -2.45
C THR A 147 -19.88 10.77 -0.98
N THR A 148 -20.67 11.79 -0.66
CA THR A 148 -21.28 11.95 0.65
C THR A 148 -22.47 11.00 0.81
N PHE A 149 -23.05 10.95 2.01
CA PHE A 149 -24.26 10.15 2.26
C PHE A 149 -25.43 10.53 1.33
N GLY A 150 -25.56 11.83 1.01
CA GLY A 150 -26.57 12.33 0.06
C GLY A 150 -26.25 12.04 -1.41
N GLY A 151 -25.18 11.28 -1.70
CA GLY A 151 -24.75 10.95 -3.06
C GLY A 151 -24.02 12.07 -3.78
N SER A 152 -23.85 13.25 -3.16
CA SER A 152 -23.12 14.37 -3.77
C SER A 152 -21.62 14.06 -3.86
N PRO A 153 -20.94 14.45 -4.94
CA PRO A 153 -19.49 14.28 -5.05
C PRO A 153 -18.78 15.12 -3.98
N VAL A 154 -17.75 14.54 -3.37
CA VAL A 154 -16.84 15.23 -2.45
C VAL A 154 -15.80 16.01 -3.25
N ALA A 155 -15.44 17.20 -2.77
CA ALA A 155 -14.45 18.05 -3.43
C ALA A 155 -13.07 17.38 -3.51
N ALA A 156 -12.34 17.63 -4.60
CA ALA A 156 -11.00 17.06 -4.82
C ALA A 156 -10.01 17.40 -3.70
N GLY A 157 -10.12 18.59 -3.09
CA GLY A 157 -9.30 18.97 -1.93
C GLY A 157 -9.49 18.06 -0.71
N VAL A 158 -10.70 17.55 -0.49
CA VAL A 158 -10.96 16.57 0.58
C VAL A 158 -10.33 15.22 0.23
N ALA A 159 -10.46 14.75 -1.02
CA ALA A 159 -9.79 13.51 -1.44
C ALA A 159 -8.26 13.57 -1.23
N ARG A 160 -7.64 14.74 -1.46
CA ARG A 160 -6.20 14.98 -1.24
C ARG A 160 -5.76 14.93 0.23
N THR A 161 -6.70 15.01 1.18
CA THR A 161 -6.43 14.91 2.62
C THR A 161 -6.66 13.51 3.19
N MET A 162 -7.12 12.57 2.37
CA MET A 162 -7.24 11.16 2.75
C MET A 162 -5.88 10.49 2.62
N THR A 163 -5.45 9.80 3.68
CA THR A 163 -4.10 9.20 3.73
C THR A 163 -4.17 7.68 3.92
N PRO A 164 -3.22 6.92 3.37
CA PRO A 164 -3.10 5.49 3.69
C PRO A 164 -2.63 5.30 5.13
N SER A 165 -2.95 4.14 5.72
CA SER A 165 -2.46 3.73 7.04
C SER A 165 -2.35 2.20 7.09
N HIS A 166 -1.75 1.63 8.13
CA HIS A 166 -2.02 0.23 8.46
C HIS A 166 -3.49 0.03 8.85
N ALA A 167 -3.95 -1.22 8.88
CA ALA A 167 -5.24 -1.53 9.47
C ALA A 167 -5.25 -1.10 10.94
N MET A 168 -6.25 -0.31 11.30
CA MET A 168 -6.44 0.15 12.68
C MET A 168 -7.70 -0.49 13.25
N ARG A 169 -7.77 -0.59 14.57
CA ARG A 169 -8.98 -0.92 15.32
C ARG A 169 -9.16 0.09 16.43
N TYR A 170 -10.41 0.31 16.82
CA TYR A 170 -10.71 1.10 18.01
C TYR A 170 -10.36 0.29 19.26
N ASP A 171 -9.56 0.87 20.16
CA ASP A 171 -9.38 0.34 21.50
C ASP A 171 -10.30 1.10 22.48
N PRO A 172 -11.34 0.44 23.03
CA PRO A 172 -12.27 1.11 23.93
C PRO A 172 -11.64 1.48 25.28
N LEU A 173 -10.50 0.88 25.66
CA LEU A 173 -9.85 1.16 26.94
C LEU A 173 -9.04 2.45 26.90
N SER A 174 -8.32 2.69 25.80
CA SER A 174 -7.57 3.94 25.59
C SER A 174 -8.36 5.00 24.83
N ALA A 175 -9.52 4.64 24.25
CA ALA A 175 -10.28 5.46 23.32
C ALA A 175 -9.47 5.95 22.11
N GLN A 176 -8.44 5.20 21.71
CA GLN A 176 -7.52 5.53 20.62
C GLN A 176 -7.56 4.49 19.50
N PRO A 177 -7.16 4.89 18.27
CA PRO A 177 -6.86 3.93 17.23
C PRO A 177 -5.58 3.18 17.59
N VAL A 178 -5.61 1.84 17.58
CA VAL A 178 -4.44 0.98 17.73
C VAL A 178 -4.28 0.08 16.51
N LEU A 179 -3.09 -0.45 16.27
CA LEU A 179 -2.88 -1.39 15.16
C LEU A 179 -3.82 -2.59 15.29
N SER A 180 -4.40 -3.00 14.17
CA SER A 180 -5.10 -4.27 14.04
C SER A 180 -4.07 -5.37 13.73
N PRO A 181 -3.87 -6.34 14.63
CA PRO A 181 -2.85 -7.38 14.43
C PRO A 181 -3.02 -8.12 13.10
N GLY A 182 -1.94 -8.22 12.34
CA GLY A 182 -1.91 -8.88 11.04
C GLY A 182 -2.52 -8.08 9.89
N GLY A 183 -2.85 -6.80 10.10
CA GLY A 183 -3.28 -5.87 9.05
C GLY A 183 -2.24 -4.78 8.76
N GLU A 184 -0.97 -5.03 9.10
CA GLU A 184 0.16 -4.14 8.88
C GLU A 184 0.67 -4.19 7.42
N ASP A 185 -0.25 -3.99 6.46
CA ASP A 185 -0.02 -4.27 5.04
C ASP A 185 0.48 -3.06 4.23
N LEU A 186 0.36 -1.84 4.77
CA LEU A 186 0.92 -0.62 4.16
C LEU A 186 2.40 -0.81 3.84
N GLN A 187 2.73 -0.51 2.60
CA GLN A 187 4.09 -0.49 2.09
C GLN A 187 4.34 0.86 1.43
N VAL A 188 5.44 1.51 1.80
CA VAL A 188 5.89 2.75 1.15
C VAL A 188 7.12 2.49 0.31
N PHE A 189 7.29 3.36 -0.68
CA PHE A 189 8.39 3.34 -1.63
C PHE A 189 9.07 4.72 -1.62
N SER A 190 10.30 4.80 -2.09
CA SER A 190 10.87 6.10 -2.47
C SER A 190 10.32 6.52 -3.85
N GLU A 191 10.37 7.81 -4.18
CA GLU A 191 10.02 8.27 -5.54
C GLU A 191 10.90 7.61 -6.60
N ASN A 192 12.15 7.28 -6.26
CA ASN A 192 13.08 6.55 -7.15
C ASN A 192 12.65 5.10 -7.39
N ASP A 193 12.04 4.44 -6.40
CA ASP A 193 11.57 3.06 -6.53
C ASP A 193 10.41 2.95 -7.52
N VAL A 194 9.58 3.99 -7.62
CA VAL A 194 8.39 4.00 -8.48
C VAL A 194 8.62 4.68 -9.83
N LEU A 195 9.86 4.92 -10.25
CA LEU A 195 10.15 5.45 -11.58
C LEU A 195 9.74 4.47 -12.69
N PRO A 196 9.31 4.94 -13.88
CA PRO A 196 8.93 4.06 -14.99
C PRO A 196 9.99 3.01 -15.36
N ALA A 197 11.27 3.37 -15.23
CA ALA A 197 12.41 2.49 -15.53
C ALA A 197 12.44 1.19 -14.68
N ASN A 198 11.81 1.21 -13.50
CA ASN A 198 11.73 0.05 -12.62
C ASN A 198 10.55 -0.87 -12.95
N PHE A 199 9.64 -0.44 -13.84
CA PHE A 199 8.48 -1.22 -14.23
C PHE A 199 8.75 -2.06 -15.47
N SER A 200 8.27 -3.29 -15.43
CA SER A 200 8.19 -4.17 -16.59
C SER A 200 6.78 -4.77 -16.74
N ARG A 201 6.41 -5.06 -17.98
CA ARG A 201 5.23 -5.85 -18.34
C ARG A 201 5.70 -6.97 -19.26
N ASN A 202 5.35 -8.22 -18.92
CA ASN A 202 5.75 -9.41 -19.68
C ASN A 202 7.28 -9.49 -19.93
N GLY A 203 8.08 -9.01 -18.98
CA GLY A 203 9.55 -9.00 -19.08
C GLY A 203 10.13 -7.82 -19.88
N ALA A 204 9.31 -6.95 -20.45
CA ALA A 204 9.77 -5.75 -21.18
C ALA A 204 9.56 -4.47 -20.34
N PRO A 205 10.49 -3.49 -20.37
CA PRO A 205 10.28 -2.18 -19.76
C PRO A 205 8.99 -1.51 -20.23
N THR A 206 8.39 -0.66 -19.39
CA THR A 206 7.10 -0.03 -19.69
C THR A 206 7.02 1.43 -19.23
N THR A 207 5.92 2.11 -19.59
CA THR A 207 5.65 3.50 -19.21
C THR A 207 4.34 3.59 -18.43
N TYR A 208 4.12 4.67 -17.68
CA TYR A 208 2.84 4.88 -16.98
C TYR A 208 1.63 4.86 -17.93
N GLN A 209 1.77 5.47 -19.10
CA GLN A 209 0.72 5.46 -20.12
C GLN A 209 0.40 4.03 -20.59
N ALA A 210 1.44 3.20 -20.83
CA ALA A 210 1.25 1.80 -21.23
C ALA A 210 0.65 0.94 -20.10
N LEU A 211 0.83 1.36 -18.84
CA LEU A 211 0.19 0.79 -17.66
C LEU A 211 -1.23 1.32 -17.43
N GLY A 212 -1.69 2.32 -18.19
CA GLY A 212 -3.02 2.92 -18.06
C GLY A 212 -3.17 3.89 -16.88
N VAL A 213 -2.06 4.43 -16.37
CA VAL A 213 -2.03 5.34 -15.21
C VAL A 213 -1.40 6.68 -15.57
N THR A 214 -1.75 7.74 -14.85
CA THR A 214 -1.16 9.08 -15.09
C THR A 214 0.18 9.25 -14.36
N THR A 215 0.30 8.64 -13.19
CA THR A 215 1.53 8.50 -12.41
C THR A 215 1.38 7.34 -11.43
N VAL A 216 2.41 7.10 -10.62
CA VAL A 216 2.39 6.15 -9.52
C VAL A 216 2.61 6.90 -8.22
N LEU A 217 1.84 6.55 -7.19
CA LEU A 217 2.03 7.08 -5.84
C LEU A 217 2.93 6.10 -5.07
N PRO A 218 3.92 6.60 -4.30
CA PRO A 218 4.91 5.76 -3.61
C PRO A 218 4.37 5.05 -2.36
N TYR A 219 3.15 4.51 -2.43
CA TYR A 219 2.56 3.67 -1.38
C TYR A 219 1.62 2.61 -1.97
N GLY A 220 1.45 1.51 -1.25
CA GLY A 220 0.53 0.44 -1.61
C GLY A 220 0.26 -0.50 -0.45
N PHE A 221 -0.41 -1.62 -0.73
CA PHE A 221 -0.74 -2.64 0.27
C PHE A 221 -0.25 -4.02 -0.17
N THR A 222 0.49 -4.68 0.70
CA THR A 222 1.13 -5.96 0.41
C THR A 222 0.19 -7.13 0.67
N VAL A 223 0.24 -8.14 -0.20
CA VAL A 223 -0.45 -9.41 0.01
C VAL A 223 0.44 -10.33 0.84
N HIS A 224 -0.14 -11.04 1.79
CA HIS A 224 0.56 -12.04 2.59
C HIS A 224 -0.30 -13.28 2.85
N THR A 225 0.31 -14.42 3.14
CA THR A 225 -0.41 -15.61 3.60
C THR A 225 -0.82 -15.44 5.07
N PRO A 226 -1.78 -16.21 5.59
CA PRO A 226 -2.12 -16.17 7.02
C PRO A 226 -0.92 -16.44 7.96
N ALA A 227 0.11 -17.15 7.47
CA ALA A 227 1.36 -17.40 8.20
C ALA A 227 2.40 -16.28 8.06
N GLY A 228 2.09 -15.20 7.33
CA GLY A 228 2.97 -14.06 7.07
C GLY A 228 3.85 -14.20 5.82
N GLY A 229 3.78 -15.31 5.09
CA GLY A 229 4.59 -15.53 3.89
C GLY A 229 4.24 -14.57 2.75
N ARG A 230 5.24 -14.22 1.93
CA ARG A 230 5.11 -13.32 0.76
C ARG A 230 5.00 -14.06 -0.57
N THR A 231 4.72 -15.36 -0.56
CA THR A 231 4.52 -16.15 -1.78
C THR A 231 3.08 -16.59 -1.88
N LEU A 232 2.42 -16.20 -2.97
CA LEU A 232 1.15 -16.76 -3.39
C LEU A 232 1.47 -17.97 -4.27
N PRO A 233 1.17 -19.20 -3.84
CA PRO A 233 1.47 -20.38 -4.62
C PRO A 233 0.65 -20.39 -5.92
N ALA A 234 1.13 -21.14 -6.92
CA ALA A 234 0.34 -21.55 -8.08
C ALA A 234 -0.97 -22.19 -7.60
N SER A 235 -2.09 -21.84 -8.24
CA SER A 235 -3.40 -22.46 -7.94
C SER A 235 -3.50 -23.83 -8.64
N PRO A 236 -4.22 -24.84 -8.10
CA PRO A 236 -4.27 -26.15 -8.73
C PRO A 236 -5.43 -26.20 -9.75
N ALA A 237 -5.41 -27.22 -10.63
CA ALA A 237 -6.51 -27.54 -11.53
C ALA A 237 -7.85 -27.74 -10.76
N ALA A 238 -8.98 -27.53 -11.44
CA ALA A 238 -10.30 -27.65 -10.84
C ALA A 238 -10.52 -29.05 -10.23
N GLY A 239 -10.94 -29.12 -8.95
CA GLY A 239 -11.48 -30.33 -8.34
C GLY A 239 -10.74 -31.00 -7.17
N VAL A 240 -9.82 -30.36 -6.44
CA VAL A 240 -9.14 -30.99 -5.27
C VAL A 240 -9.04 -30.04 -4.05
N TYR A 241 -9.31 -30.57 -2.84
CA TYR A 241 -9.52 -29.83 -1.59
C TYR A 241 -8.29 -29.76 -0.66
N SER A 242 -8.10 -28.60 -0.01
CA SER A 242 -7.37 -28.46 1.26
C SER A 242 -7.69 -27.14 1.97
N GLY A 243 -8.25 -27.22 3.18
CA GLY A 243 -8.23 -26.14 4.18
C GLY A 243 -9.34 -25.08 4.09
N ARG A 244 -10.22 -25.09 5.09
CA ARG A 244 -11.30 -24.12 5.32
C ARG A 244 -10.75 -22.92 6.12
N VAL A 245 -10.82 -21.70 5.58
CA VAL A 245 -10.62 -20.48 6.38
C VAL A 245 -11.99 -20.06 6.93
N THR A 246 -12.28 -20.48 8.15
CA THR A 246 -13.37 -19.90 8.95
C THR A 246 -12.82 -18.65 9.62
N LEU A 247 -13.45 -17.49 9.41
CA LEU A 247 -13.14 -16.27 10.16
C LEU A 247 -14.43 -15.78 10.80
N SER A 248 -14.47 -15.85 12.13
CA SER A 248 -15.51 -15.23 12.94
C SER A 248 -15.06 -13.84 13.35
N VAL A 249 -15.99 -12.90 13.28
CA VAL A 249 -15.88 -11.53 13.80
C VAL A 249 -16.09 -11.57 15.33
N LEU A 250 -15.43 -10.65 16.06
CA LEU A 250 -15.48 -10.32 17.51
C LEU A 250 -14.23 -10.70 18.35
N PRO A 251 -13.96 -9.97 19.47
CA PRO A 251 -12.62 -9.45 19.73
C PRO A 251 -11.76 -10.28 20.70
N TYR A 252 -11.66 -11.61 20.59
CA TYR A 252 -10.47 -12.37 21.07
C TYR A 252 -10.35 -13.72 20.33
N GLY A 253 -9.11 -14.16 19.99
CA GLY A 253 -8.76 -15.54 19.62
C GLY A 253 -8.41 -15.78 18.14
N PHE A 254 -7.67 -16.81 17.68
CA PHE A 254 -6.84 -17.90 18.24
C PHE A 254 -5.92 -18.40 17.10
N THR A 255 -4.84 -19.12 17.44
CA THR A 255 -3.90 -19.74 16.48
C THR A 255 -4.50 -20.96 15.78
N VAL A 256 -4.24 -21.12 14.48
CA VAL A 256 -4.47 -22.38 13.77
C VAL A 256 -3.19 -23.23 13.81
N HIS A 257 -3.28 -24.44 14.34
CA HIS A 257 -2.25 -25.47 14.30
C HIS A 257 -2.72 -26.65 13.43
N THR A 258 -1.79 -27.38 12.82
CA THR A 258 -2.06 -28.76 12.38
C THR A 258 -2.13 -29.68 13.61
N PRO A 259 -2.82 -30.84 13.58
CA PRO A 259 -2.83 -31.80 14.68
C PRO A 259 -1.43 -32.30 15.12
N ALA A 260 -0.41 -32.06 14.30
CA ALA A 260 0.99 -32.41 14.55
C ALA A 260 1.90 -31.19 14.84
N GLY A 261 1.36 -29.98 15.01
CA GLY A 261 2.13 -28.80 15.40
C GLY A 261 3.07 -28.20 14.33
N GLY A 262 2.98 -28.64 13.07
CA GLY A 262 3.81 -28.13 11.97
C GLY A 262 3.37 -26.77 11.41
N ARG A 263 4.34 -25.95 10.98
CA ARG A 263 4.19 -24.63 10.32
C ARG A 263 4.21 -24.68 8.78
N THR A 264 3.95 -25.85 8.19
CA THR A 264 3.99 -26.03 6.73
C THR A 264 2.57 -26.08 6.17
N LEU A 265 2.24 -25.16 5.26
CA LEU A 265 0.97 -25.18 4.52
C LEU A 265 1.16 -26.01 3.23
N PRO A 266 0.30 -27.01 2.95
CA PRO A 266 0.39 -27.81 1.75
C PRO A 266 0.01 -27.02 0.49
N ALA A 267 0.47 -27.48 -0.67
CA ALA A 267 0.18 -26.87 -1.96
C ALA A 267 -1.32 -26.89 -2.27
N SER A 268 -1.90 -25.68 -2.37
CA SER A 268 -2.94 -25.34 -3.34
C SER A 268 -4.36 -25.91 -3.14
N PRO A 269 -5.40 -25.06 -3.00
CA PRO A 269 -6.77 -25.57 -2.99
C PRO A 269 -7.69 -24.97 -4.09
N ALA A 270 -8.83 -25.66 -4.31
CA ALA A 270 -9.83 -25.47 -5.37
C ALA A 270 -10.35 -24.03 -5.64
N ALA A 271 -11.20 -23.89 -6.65
CA ALA A 271 -11.99 -22.67 -6.87
C ALA A 271 -12.70 -22.25 -5.57
N GLY A 272 -12.58 -20.97 -5.20
CA GLY A 272 -13.07 -20.43 -3.93
C GLY A 272 -12.15 -20.62 -2.72
N VAL A 273 -10.90 -21.08 -2.91
CA VAL A 273 -9.91 -21.14 -1.82
C VAL A 273 -8.78 -20.14 -2.00
N TYR A 274 -8.51 -19.41 -0.93
CA TYR A 274 -7.68 -18.22 -0.94
C TYR A 274 -6.47 -18.40 -0.02
N SER A 275 -5.28 -18.29 -0.60
CA SER A 275 -4.00 -18.52 0.09
C SER A 275 -3.37 -17.23 0.60
N GLY A 276 -3.86 -16.08 0.13
CA GLY A 276 -3.40 -14.76 0.53
C GLY A 276 -4.51 -13.93 1.19
N ARG A 277 -4.06 -12.86 1.84
CA ARG A 277 -4.88 -11.79 2.36
C ARG A 277 -4.21 -10.47 2.06
N VAL A 278 -5.02 -9.44 1.83
CA VAL A 278 -4.58 -8.05 1.80
C VAL A 278 -5.57 -7.21 2.58
N THR A 279 -5.05 -6.28 3.38
CA THR A 279 -5.83 -5.33 4.13
C THR A 279 -5.51 -3.92 3.66
N LEU A 280 -6.50 -3.26 3.05
CA LEU A 280 -6.40 -1.88 2.62
C LEU A 280 -7.01 -0.99 3.70
N SER A 281 -6.28 0.02 4.15
CA SER A 281 -6.73 0.92 5.20
C SER A 281 -6.43 2.36 4.86
N VAL A 282 -7.45 3.20 5.00
CA VAL A 282 -7.37 4.65 4.75
C VAL A 282 -7.92 5.42 5.94
N LYS A 283 -7.28 6.55 6.22
CA LYS A 283 -7.68 7.54 7.22
C LYS A 283 -8.30 8.72 6.49
N LEU A 284 -9.53 9.05 6.85
CA LEU A 284 -10.31 10.14 6.27
C LEU A 284 -10.54 11.21 7.34
N PRO A 285 -10.33 12.50 7.06
CA PRO A 285 -10.69 13.53 8.02
C PRO A 285 -12.20 13.63 8.17
N LEU A 286 -12.67 13.67 9.42
CA LEU A 286 -14.09 13.91 9.69
C LEU A 286 -14.44 15.36 9.33
N GLN A 287 -15.45 15.51 8.49
CA GLN A 287 -15.92 16.82 8.09
C GLN A 287 -16.70 17.47 9.24
N ALA A 288 -16.84 18.80 9.19
CA ALA A 288 -17.55 19.58 10.20
C ALA A 288 -18.98 19.08 10.43
N THR A 289 -19.66 18.62 9.36
CA THR A 289 -20.99 18.00 9.44
C THR A 289 -20.95 16.54 8.98
N PRO A 290 -21.72 15.63 9.60
CA PRO A 290 -21.79 14.23 9.18
C PRO A 290 -22.23 14.04 7.72
N ALA A 291 -23.10 14.92 7.22
CA ALA A 291 -23.59 14.89 5.84
C ALA A 291 -22.50 15.17 4.81
N ALA A 292 -21.41 15.83 5.19
CA ALA A 292 -20.27 16.10 4.32
C ALA A 292 -19.22 14.97 4.35
N ASP A 293 -19.30 14.03 5.31
CA ASP A 293 -18.35 12.93 5.38
C ASP A 293 -18.40 12.06 4.11
N PRO A 294 -17.25 11.56 3.65
CA PRO A 294 -17.22 10.48 2.67
C PRO A 294 -18.02 9.26 3.15
N TRP A 295 -18.96 8.83 2.32
CA TRP A 295 -19.84 7.69 2.55
C TRP A 295 -19.52 6.50 1.64
N ALA A 296 -19.14 6.77 0.40
CA ALA A 296 -18.64 5.76 -0.53
C ALA A 296 -17.49 6.32 -1.33
N PHE A 297 -16.53 5.47 -1.66
CA PHE A 297 -15.43 5.84 -2.52
C PHE A 297 -14.93 4.68 -3.39
N ARG A 298 -14.26 5.05 -4.48
CA ARG A 298 -13.55 4.15 -5.37
C ARG A 298 -12.07 4.51 -5.43
N MET A 299 -11.19 3.53 -5.39
CA MET A 299 -9.74 3.69 -5.48
C MET A 299 -9.14 2.79 -6.56
N SER A 300 -8.16 3.29 -7.30
CA SER A 300 -7.41 2.50 -8.29
C SER A 300 -6.05 2.05 -7.77
N PHE A 301 -5.72 0.79 -8.07
CA PHE A 301 -4.44 0.18 -7.73
C PHE A 301 -3.84 -0.56 -8.94
N LEU A 302 -2.53 -0.45 -9.09
CA LEU A 302 -1.73 -1.30 -9.95
C LEU A 302 -1.21 -2.49 -9.12
N VAL A 303 -1.59 -3.69 -9.50
CA VAL A 303 -1.08 -4.92 -8.90
C VAL A 303 0.30 -5.21 -9.48
N ILE A 304 1.30 -5.37 -8.62
CA ILE A 304 2.69 -5.62 -8.99
C ILE A 304 3.28 -6.81 -8.22
N GLU A 305 4.27 -7.48 -8.81
CA GLU A 305 5.24 -8.31 -8.10
C GLU A 305 6.53 -7.50 -7.93
N ASP A 306 7.10 -7.50 -6.73
CA ASP A 306 8.30 -6.71 -6.38
C ASP A 306 9.46 -7.64 -6.01
N SER A 307 10.64 -7.42 -6.62
CA SER A 307 11.84 -8.20 -6.33
C SER A 307 12.41 -7.97 -4.93
N VAL A 308 12.07 -6.87 -4.25
CA VAL A 308 12.57 -6.50 -2.93
C VAL A 308 11.50 -6.73 -1.87
N THR A 309 11.71 -7.71 -0.99
CA THR A 309 10.80 -7.91 0.16
C THR A 309 11.06 -6.82 1.19
N ALA A 310 10.16 -5.85 1.27
CA ALA A 310 10.25 -4.76 2.21
C ALA A 310 9.12 -4.79 3.24
N VAL A 311 9.38 -4.21 4.41
CA VAL A 311 8.39 -3.92 5.45
C VAL A 311 8.44 -2.43 5.75
N THR A 312 7.29 -1.84 6.06
CA THR A 312 7.19 -0.43 6.44
C THR A 312 6.73 -0.28 7.88
N GLN A 313 7.33 0.66 8.61
CA GLN A 313 6.78 1.20 9.85
C GLN A 313 5.90 2.42 9.55
N SER A 314 4.58 2.27 9.68
CA SER A 314 3.63 3.40 9.50
C SER A 314 3.78 4.48 10.59
N LEU A 315 3.18 5.66 10.36
CA LEU A 315 3.14 6.73 11.36
C LEU A 315 2.39 6.29 12.63
N GLU A 316 1.27 5.58 12.47
CA GLU A 316 0.48 5.07 13.59
C GLU A 316 1.24 4.02 14.41
N GLU A 317 2.07 3.21 13.75
CA GLU A 317 2.85 2.17 14.42
C GLU A 317 3.98 2.72 15.28
N GLN A 318 4.58 3.86 14.92
CA GLN A 318 5.73 4.42 15.64
C GLN A 318 5.44 4.66 17.12
N ALA A 319 4.20 5.04 17.46
CA ALA A 319 3.77 5.25 18.84
C ALA A 319 3.73 3.97 19.69
N LEU A 320 3.75 2.79 19.05
CA LEU A 320 3.66 1.49 19.70
C LEU A 320 5.04 0.84 19.94
N GLY A 321 6.12 1.52 19.54
CA GLY A 321 7.50 1.02 19.62
C GLY A 321 7.91 0.17 18.41
N ASN A 322 9.16 -0.30 18.42
CA ASN A 322 9.80 -0.89 17.24
C ASN A 322 9.78 -2.42 17.18
N THR A 323 9.39 -3.09 18.27
CA THR A 323 9.43 -4.57 18.35
C THR A 323 8.51 -5.23 17.34
N GLY A 324 7.31 -4.65 17.12
CA GLY A 324 6.33 -5.18 16.17
C GLY A 324 6.86 -5.19 14.74
N VAL A 325 7.36 -4.05 14.26
CA VAL A 325 7.90 -3.93 12.91
C VAL A 325 9.14 -4.80 12.70
N SER A 326 10.05 -4.87 13.66
CA SER A 326 11.24 -5.73 13.59
C SER A 326 10.85 -7.22 13.53
N THR A 327 9.87 -7.64 14.33
CA THR A 327 9.37 -9.02 14.30
C THR A 327 8.75 -9.35 12.95
N ARG A 328 7.94 -8.45 12.37
CA ARG A 328 7.38 -8.63 11.02
C ARG A 328 8.47 -8.73 9.96
N ALA A 329 9.45 -7.82 9.99
CA ALA A 329 10.56 -7.83 9.04
C ALA A 329 11.32 -9.17 9.06
N SER A 330 11.62 -9.71 10.25
CA SER A 330 12.24 -11.03 10.37
C SER A 330 11.33 -12.16 9.90
N ALA A 331 10.04 -12.13 10.25
CA ALA A 331 9.09 -13.18 9.91
C ALA A 331 8.90 -13.37 8.40
N VAL A 332 8.97 -12.27 7.64
CA VAL A 332 8.80 -12.31 6.17
C VAL A 332 10.12 -12.41 5.41
N GLY A 333 11.27 -12.40 6.11
CA GLY A 333 12.59 -12.36 5.49
C GLY A 333 12.84 -11.08 4.69
N ALA A 334 12.40 -9.94 5.23
CA ALA A 334 12.56 -8.65 4.57
C ALA A 334 14.04 -8.30 4.38
N THR A 335 14.40 -7.75 3.22
CA THR A 335 15.74 -7.22 2.95
C THR A 335 15.80 -5.71 3.16
N VAL A 336 14.65 -5.04 3.18
CA VAL A 336 14.54 -3.60 3.43
C VAL A 336 13.48 -3.31 4.50
N LEU A 337 13.82 -2.46 5.45
CA LEU A 337 12.89 -1.92 6.43
C LEU A 337 12.72 -0.42 6.21
N ASN A 338 11.60 -0.04 5.61
CA ASN A 338 11.25 1.35 5.38
C ASN A 338 10.71 1.98 6.67
N VAL A 339 11.25 3.14 7.04
CA VAL A 339 10.78 3.93 8.17
C VAL A 339 10.47 5.35 7.74
N LEU A 340 9.43 5.92 8.36
CA LEU A 340 9.02 7.31 8.13
C LEU A 340 9.68 8.25 9.16
N PRO A 341 9.72 9.56 8.90
CA PRO A 341 10.09 10.56 9.91
C PRO A 341 9.35 10.35 11.23
N GLY A 342 10.03 10.60 12.35
CA GLY A 342 9.52 10.35 13.70
C GLY A 342 9.93 9.00 14.32
N THR A 343 10.42 8.04 13.51
CA THR A 343 10.86 6.75 14.07
C THR A 343 12.02 6.90 15.06
N THR A 344 11.95 6.11 16.14
CA THR A 344 13.07 5.90 17.08
C THR A 344 13.95 4.71 16.69
N LEU A 345 13.61 3.99 15.61
CA LEU A 345 14.36 2.84 15.14
C LEU A 345 15.67 3.30 14.46
N THR A 346 16.80 2.81 14.97
CA THR A 346 18.14 3.16 14.47
C THR A 346 18.78 2.05 13.64
N ALA A 347 18.32 0.81 13.79
CA ALA A 347 18.75 -0.34 13.00
C ALA A 347 17.62 -1.36 12.84
N GLY A 348 17.56 -2.03 11.69
CA GLY A 348 16.63 -3.15 11.47
C GLY A 348 17.19 -4.49 11.98
N PRO A 349 16.40 -5.57 11.92
CA PRO A 349 16.90 -6.93 12.18
C PRO A 349 18.07 -7.33 11.27
N ALA A 350 18.81 -8.37 11.66
CA ALA A 350 19.93 -8.89 10.86
C ALA A 350 19.47 -9.23 9.43
N GLY A 351 20.28 -8.83 8.44
CA GLY A 351 19.98 -9.00 7.01
C GLY A 351 19.03 -7.96 6.41
N THR A 352 18.59 -6.96 7.20
CA THR A 352 17.73 -5.87 6.72
C THR A 352 18.48 -4.56 6.61
N THR A 353 18.29 -3.84 5.49
CA THR A 353 18.73 -2.46 5.35
C THR A 353 17.63 -1.52 5.83
N LEU A 354 17.91 -0.74 6.87
CA LEU A 354 17.00 0.32 7.32
C LEU A 354 17.03 1.48 6.32
N ARG A 355 15.89 1.84 5.76
CA ARG A 355 15.76 2.93 4.77
C ARG A 355 14.76 3.96 5.24
N ARG A 356 15.20 5.19 5.45
CA ARG A 356 14.31 6.30 5.79
C ARG A 356 13.67 6.86 4.52
N ILE A 357 12.35 6.89 4.48
CA ILE A 357 11.57 7.47 3.38
C ILE A 357 11.00 8.81 3.85
N CYS A 358 11.60 9.90 3.39
CA CYS A 358 11.24 11.25 3.85
C CYS A 358 10.06 11.87 3.12
N GLN A 359 9.73 11.35 1.93
CA GLN A 359 8.65 11.83 1.10
C GLN A 359 7.80 10.65 0.66
N VAL A 360 6.50 10.72 0.97
CA VAL A 360 5.51 9.75 0.50
C VAL A 360 4.33 10.55 -0.05
N ARG A 361 4.31 10.72 -1.36
CA ARG A 361 3.27 11.46 -2.07
C ARG A 361 1.94 10.69 -2.07
N THR A 362 0.85 11.40 -1.80
CA THR A 362 -0.52 10.85 -1.80
C THR A 362 -1.40 11.46 -2.91
N ALA A 363 -0.98 12.59 -3.49
CA ALA A 363 -1.63 13.22 -4.64
C ALA A 363 -0.65 14.08 -5.45
N GLY A 364 -0.96 14.34 -6.72
CA GLY A 364 -0.12 15.15 -7.61
C GLY A 364 0.94 14.33 -8.35
N ALA A 365 1.57 14.91 -9.36
CA ALA A 365 2.73 14.33 -10.03
C ALA A 365 4.01 14.49 -9.20
N ALA A 366 5.03 13.67 -9.49
CA ALA A 366 6.35 13.83 -8.88
C ALA A 366 6.91 15.23 -9.20
N GLY A 367 7.34 15.96 -8.17
CA GLY A 367 7.84 17.33 -8.31
C GLY A 367 6.78 18.42 -8.48
N GLU A 368 5.48 18.09 -8.45
CA GLU A 368 4.40 19.09 -8.51
C GLU A 368 4.39 19.93 -7.22
N ALA A 369 4.45 21.26 -7.35
CA ALA A 369 4.44 22.19 -6.21
C ALA A 369 3.19 22.06 -5.32
N GLY A 370 2.06 21.63 -5.89
CA GLY A 370 0.79 21.40 -5.20
C GLY A 370 0.56 19.94 -4.78
N ALA A 371 1.56 19.06 -4.84
CA ALA A 371 1.39 17.66 -4.43
C ALA A 371 1.02 17.53 -2.94
N ALA A 372 0.22 16.51 -2.62
CA ALA A 372 -0.11 16.16 -1.24
C ALA A 372 0.77 15.00 -0.77
N TYR A 373 1.04 14.93 0.52
CA TYR A 373 1.98 13.98 1.09
C TYR A 373 1.48 13.39 2.41
N LEU A 374 1.80 12.12 2.66
CA LEU A 374 1.74 11.50 3.99
C LEU A 374 2.88 12.03 4.87
N VAL A 375 4.08 12.13 4.30
CA VAL A 375 5.27 12.79 4.89
C VAL A 375 6.02 13.54 3.79
N ASN A 376 6.59 14.70 4.11
CA ASN A 376 7.34 15.54 3.16
C ASN A 376 8.55 16.25 3.79
N THR A 377 9.25 15.55 4.68
CA THR A 377 10.35 16.14 5.46
C THR A 377 11.37 15.05 5.78
N CYS A 378 12.66 15.32 5.51
CA CYS A 378 13.73 14.62 6.24
C CYS A 378 14.17 15.50 7.42
N PRO A 379 14.49 14.92 8.59
CA PRO A 379 15.32 15.61 9.57
C PRO A 379 16.74 15.87 9.05
#